data_AF-A0A534SFV8-F1
#
_entry.id   AF-A0A534SFV8-F1
#
_cell.length_a   1.000
_cell.length_b   1.000
_cell.length_c   1.000
_cell.angle_alpha   90.00
_cell.angle_beta   90.00
_cell.angle_gamma   90.00
#
_symmetry.space_group_name_H-M   'P 1'
#
loop_
_entity.id
_entity.type
_entity.pdbx_description
1 polymer ?
#
loop_
_entity_poly.entity_id
_entity_poly.type
_entity_poly.pdbx_seq_one_letter_code
_entity_poly.pdbx_strand_id
1 'polypeptide(L)'
;GIPPVVFEGREALALMNGTACETAQAALAVLGGEELVAAAEAAAALVLEALGANPEALDARVHAARPHPGQAASAAHLRALLAGSRRLRDASARAGVAVQDAYTVRCVPQVLGAVRDALAHARQVVTTELNAVTDNPTFFPEEDAVLHAGNFHGQPIALAMDHVKVALAEVALFSERRLARLLDPAANGGLPPFLIRADAGVRSGLMGLQYCASSTVADNAVLAHPASLGSVPTNANNQDVVGMGTVAVRQARRLLDNGRRVVAIELLAAAEAIDLVGRETLAAGTRAAYDAIRRLVPPLLEDRPLGRDVERLADALGVFAS
;
A
#
# COMPACT_ATOMS: atom_id res chain seq x y z
N GLY A 1 -10.72 -23.02 31.02
CA GLY A 1 -10.25 -24.01 32.01
C GLY A 1 -8.75 -24.12 32.04
N ILE A 2 -8.03 -22.99 32.11
CA ILE A 2 -6.59 -22.96 32.38
C ILE A 2 -6.44 -22.24 33.72
N PRO A 3 -5.80 -22.86 34.74
CA PRO A 3 -5.59 -22.21 36.03
C PRO A 3 -4.61 -21.04 35.91
N PRO A 4 -4.73 -19.97 36.73
CA PRO A 4 -3.78 -18.86 36.72
C PRO A 4 -2.35 -19.32 37.00
N VAL A 5 -1.39 -18.76 36.26
CA VAL A 5 0.04 -19.00 36.47
C VAL A 5 0.50 -18.17 37.67
N VAL A 6 1.25 -18.80 38.58
CA VAL A 6 1.95 -18.13 39.69
C VAL A 6 3.41 -18.01 39.27
N PHE A 7 3.87 -16.78 39.05
CA PHE A 7 5.24 -16.52 38.60
C PHE A 7 6.24 -16.62 39.75
N GLU A 8 7.40 -17.21 39.48
CA GLU A 8 8.53 -17.26 40.40
C GLU A 8 9.72 -16.45 39.88
N GLY A 9 10.54 -15.93 40.79
CA GLY A 9 11.78 -15.22 40.47
C GLY A 9 11.59 -14.13 39.40
N ARG A 10 12.14 -14.35 38.20
CA ARG A 10 12.17 -13.39 37.09
C ARG A 10 11.12 -13.66 36.00
N GLU A 11 10.30 -14.70 36.12
CA GLU A 11 9.41 -15.14 35.04
C GLU A 11 8.45 -14.04 34.57
N ALA A 12 7.92 -13.23 35.49
CA ALA A 12 7.05 -12.11 35.14
C ALA A 12 7.78 -11.03 34.30
N LEU A 13 9.05 -10.74 34.61
CA LEU A 13 9.83 -9.79 33.84
C LEU A 13 10.21 -10.37 32.48
N ALA A 14 10.60 -11.64 32.42
CA ALA A 14 10.93 -12.34 31.17
C ALA A 14 9.74 -12.38 30.21
N LEU A 15 8.51 -12.46 30.73
CA LEU A 15 7.28 -12.41 29.92
C LEU A 15 7.01 -11.01 29.34
N MET A 16 7.35 -9.94 30.07
CA MET A 16 7.01 -8.57 29.66
C MET A 16 8.11 -7.86 28.88
N ASN A 17 9.37 -8.19 29.15
CA ASN A 17 10.51 -7.43 28.69
C ASN A 17 10.98 -7.90 27.31
N GLY A 18 10.92 -7.00 26.33
CA GLY A 18 11.31 -7.27 24.96
C GLY A 18 10.43 -6.51 23.96
N THR A 19 10.57 -6.87 22.69
CA THR A 19 9.95 -6.14 21.57
C THR A 19 8.77 -6.89 20.94
N ALA A 20 8.30 -7.98 21.57
CA ALA A 20 7.32 -8.89 20.98
C ALA A 20 6.03 -8.19 20.49
N CYS A 21 5.49 -7.25 21.27
CA CYS A 21 4.24 -6.54 20.95
C CYS A 21 4.35 -5.68 19.69
N GLU A 22 5.42 -4.88 19.57
CA GLU A 22 5.64 -4.04 18.40
C GLU A 22 6.06 -4.87 17.19
N THR A 23 6.91 -5.88 17.38
CA THR A 23 7.39 -6.75 16.30
C THR A 23 6.27 -7.55 15.66
N ALA A 24 5.37 -8.14 16.46
CA ALA A 24 4.23 -8.89 15.93
C ALA A 24 3.30 -7.99 15.10
N GLN A 25 3.03 -6.77 15.58
CA GLN A 25 2.19 -5.83 14.85
C GLN A 25 2.89 -5.23 13.62
N ALA A 26 4.22 -5.05 13.67
CA ALA A 26 5.03 -4.66 12.51
C ALA A 26 4.96 -5.72 11.41
N ALA A 27 5.03 -7.01 11.76
CA ALA A 27 4.88 -8.10 10.80
C ALA A 27 3.55 -8.03 10.04
N LEU A 28 2.45 -7.81 10.76
CA LEU A 28 1.12 -7.65 10.15
C LEU A 28 1.05 -6.40 9.25
N ALA A 29 1.65 -5.28 9.67
CA ALA A 29 1.69 -4.06 8.87
C ALA A 29 2.50 -4.24 7.57
N VAL A 30 3.63 -4.96 7.61
CA VAL A 30 4.43 -5.29 6.43
C VAL A 30 3.66 -6.18 5.47
N LEU A 31 3.03 -7.25 5.95
CA LEU A 31 2.22 -8.15 5.12
C LEU A 31 1.05 -7.40 4.47
N GLY A 32 0.31 -6.59 5.24
CA GLY A 32 -0.76 -5.78 4.69
C GLY A 32 -0.27 -4.71 3.70
N GLY A 33 0.94 -4.18 3.88
CA GLY A 33 1.58 -3.27 2.92
C GLY A 33 1.88 -3.95 1.58
N GLU A 34 2.30 -5.22 1.59
CA GLU A 34 2.54 -5.98 0.36
C GLU A 34 1.24 -6.27 -0.40
N GLU A 35 0.18 -6.64 0.30
CA GLU A 35 -1.16 -6.76 -0.28
C GLU A 35 -1.62 -5.43 -0.90
N LEU A 36 -1.41 -4.33 -0.18
CA LEU A 36 -1.79 -2.99 -0.63
C LEU A 36 -1.07 -2.61 -1.93
N VAL A 37 0.24 -2.86 -2.03
CA VAL A 37 1.02 -2.56 -3.24
C VAL A 37 0.53 -3.39 -4.44
N ALA A 38 0.26 -4.68 -4.23
CA ALA A 38 -0.24 -5.53 -5.31
C ALA A 38 -1.63 -5.06 -5.81
N ALA A 39 -2.52 -4.68 -4.88
CA ALA A 39 -3.81 -4.09 -5.24
C ALA A 39 -3.68 -2.72 -5.94
N ALA A 40 -2.71 -1.89 -5.54
CA ALA A 40 -2.42 -0.62 -6.20
C ALA A 40 -1.88 -0.82 -7.63
N GLU A 41 -1.10 -1.87 -7.87
CA GLU A 41 -0.65 -2.25 -9.22
C GLU A 41 -1.81 -2.78 -10.08
N ALA A 42 -2.74 -3.54 -9.51
CA ALA A 42 -3.96 -3.97 -10.19
C ALA A 42 -4.86 -2.78 -10.57
N ALA A 43 -5.04 -1.82 -9.65
CA ALA A 43 -5.75 -0.57 -9.91
C ALA A 43 -5.08 0.22 -11.04
N ALA A 44 -3.75 0.39 -10.96
CA ALA A 44 -2.97 1.05 -12.00
C ALA A 44 -3.12 0.35 -13.35
N ALA A 45 -3.02 -0.98 -13.41
CA ALA A 45 -3.18 -1.73 -14.66
C ALA A 45 -4.55 -1.49 -15.31
N LEU A 46 -5.64 -1.51 -14.53
CA LEU A 46 -6.98 -1.18 -15.02
C LEU A 46 -7.05 0.26 -15.56
N VAL A 47 -6.46 1.24 -14.85
CA VAL A 47 -6.38 2.63 -15.29
C VAL A 47 -5.57 2.79 -16.57
N LEU A 48 -4.45 2.06 -16.71
CA LEU A 48 -3.62 2.05 -17.91
C LEU A 48 -4.43 1.55 -19.12
N GLU A 49 -5.21 0.49 -18.98
CA GLU A 49 -6.08 0.01 -20.07
C GLU A 49 -7.26 0.94 -20.35
N ALA A 50 -7.88 1.50 -19.31
CA ALA A 50 -8.98 2.45 -19.47
C ALA A 50 -8.55 3.63 -20.36
N LEU A 51 -7.33 4.11 -20.13
CA LEU A 51 -6.76 5.30 -20.77
C LEU A 51 -5.94 4.99 -22.03
N GLY A 52 -5.73 3.72 -22.37
CA GLY A 52 -4.94 3.31 -23.53
C GLY A 52 -3.48 3.77 -23.44
N ALA A 53 -2.85 3.58 -22.28
CA ALA A 53 -1.49 4.02 -22.00
C ALA A 53 -0.44 3.41 -22.94
N ASN A 54 0.72 4.09 -23.09
CA ASN A 54 1.84 3.59 -23.86
C ASN A 54 2.54 2.42 -23.11
N PRO A 55 2.57 1.20 -23.68
CA PRO A 55 3.18 0.04 -23.04
C PRO A 55 4.72 0.10 -22.96
N GLU A 56 5.40 0.96 -23.72
CA GLU A 56 6.86 1.11 -23.69
C GLU A 56 7.40 1.44 -22.29
N ALA A 57 6.61 2.16 -21.49
CA ALA A 57 6.92 2.49 -20.11
C ALA A 57 7.16 1.25 -19.22
N LEU A 58 6.65 0.09 -19.63
CA LEU A 58 6.73 -1.17 -18.91
C LEU A 58 7.76 -2.14 -19.52
N ASP A 59 8.47 -1.76 -20.59
CA ASP A 59 9.42 -2.64 -21.29
C ASP A 59 10.52 -3.13 -20.32
N ALA A 60 10.79 -4.43 -20.35
CA ALA A 60 11.74 -5.06 -19.44
C ALA A 60 13.15 -4.45 -19.54
N ARG A 61 13.56 -3.97 -20.71
CA ARG A 61 14.88 -3.35 -20.95
C ARG A 61 15.01 -2.01 -20.23
N VAL A 62 13.94 -1.22 -20.14
CA VAL A 62 13.91 0.05 -19.40
C VAL A 62 14.20 -0.21 -17.92
N HIS A 63 13.58 -1.25 -17.36
CA HIS A 63 13.76 -1.59 -15.95
C HIS A 63 15.05 -2.35 -15.67
N ALA A 64 15.58 -3.12 -16.63
CA ALA A 64 16.90 -3.74 -16.53
C ALA A 64 18.03 -2.69 -16.55
N ALA A 65 17.85 -1.58 -17.28
CA ALA A 65 18.83 -0.49 -17.33
C ALA A 65 18.96 0.28 -15.99
N ARG A 66 17.98 0.16 -15.09
CA ARG A 66 18.01 0.76 -13.75
C ARG A 66 17.64 -0.31 -12.71
N PRO A 67 18.63 -1.07 -12.19
CA PRO A 67 18.42 -2.38 -11.55
C PRO A 67 17.95 -2.31 -10.08
N HIS A 68 16.92 -1.50 -9.80
CA HIS A 68 16.23 -1.56 -8.50
C HIS A 68 15.31 -2.80 -8.47
N PRO A 69 15.46 -3.73 -7.51
CA PRO A 69 14.70 -4.97 -7.47
C PRO A 69 13.18 -4.76 -7.44
N GLY A 70 12.69 -3.87 -6.58
CA GLY A 70 11.28 -3.56 -6.48
C GLY A 70 10.72 -2.94 -7.75
N GLN A 71 11.49 -2.08 -8.43
CA GLN A 71 11.12 -1.52 -9.73
C GLN A 71 10.96 -2.61 -10.80
N ALA A 72 11.92 -3.53 -10.88
CA ALA A 72 11.86 -4.65 -11.82
C ALA A 72 10.68 -5.59 -11.53
N ALA A 73 10.42 -5.88 -10.25
CA ALA A 73 9.30 -6.70 -9.81
C ALA A 73 7.95 -6.05 -10.14
N SER A 74 7.78 -4.76 -9.84
CA SER A 74 6.56 -4.00 -10.15
C SER A 74 6.28 -3.97 -11.66
N ALA A 75 7.31 -3.70 -12.47
CA ALA A 75 7.19 -3.75 -13.92
C ALA A 75 6.82 -5.14 -14.44
N ALA A 76 7.40 -6.19 -13.87
CA ALA A 76 7.08 -7.57 -14.25
C ALA A 76 5.63 -7.92 -13.92
N HIS A 77 5.14 -7.54 -12.74
CA HIS A 77 3.76 -7.77 -12.35
C HIS A 77 2.77 -7.02 -13.26
N LEU A 78 3.02 -5.73 -13.54
CA LEU A 78 2.19 -4.95 -14.47
C LEU A 78 2.18 -5.54 -15.88
N ARG A 79 3.34 -5.99 -16.40
CA ARG A 79 3.40 -6.68 -17.70
C ARG A 79 2.58 -7.97 -17.69
N ALA A 80 2.58 -8.72 -16.59
CA ALA A 80 1.78 -9.94 -16.47
C ALA A 80 0.27 -9.62 -16.47
N LEU A 81 -0.16 -8.61 -15.71
CA LEU A 81 -1.57 -8.18 -15.66
C LEU A 81 -2.07 -7.70 -17.02
N LEU A 82 -1.22 -6.99 -17.78
CA LEU A 82 -1.53 -6.35 -19.06
C LEU A 82 -1.20 -7.22 -20.28
N ALA A 83 -0.76 -8.46 -20.07
CA ALA A 83 -0.33 -9.35 -21.13
C ALA A 83 -1.46 -9.57 -22.16
N GLY A 84 -1.19 -9.23 -23.41
CA GLY A 84 -2.16 -9.38 -24.51
C GLY A 84 -3.24 -8.30 -24.58
N SER A 85 -3.14 -7.20 -23.81
CA SER A 85 -4.08 -6.10 -23.89
C SER A 85 -4.20 -5.56 -25.32
N ARG A 86 -5.40 -5.66 -25.88
CA ARG A 86 -5.70 -5.09 -27.20
C ARG A 86 -5.75 -3.57 -27.12
N ARG A 87 -6.20 -3.02 -25.99
CA ARG A 87 -6.32 -1.57 -25.77
C ARG A 87 -4.97 -0.86 -25.86
N LEU A 88 -3.96 -1.36 -25.15
CA LEU A 88 -2.63 -0.74 -25.17
C LEU A 88 -2.00 -0.82 -26.56
N ARG A 89 -2.11 -1.97 -27.23
CA ARG A 89 -1.61 -2.15 -28.60
C ARG A 89 -2.30 -1.21 -29.59
N ASP A 90 -3.63 -1.19 -29.60
CA ASP A 90 -4.39 -0.42 -30.57
C ASP A 90 -4.26 1.10 -30.30
N ALA A 91 -4.08 1.52 -29.05
CA ALA A 91 -3.79 2.91 -28.69
C ALA A 91 -2.40 3.34 -29.17
N SER A 92 -1.36 2.50 -28.99
CA SER A 92 -0.01 2.79 -29.48
C SER A 92 0.10 2.94 -31.01
N ALA A 93 -0.86 2.38 -31.75
CA ALA A 93 -0.95 2.48 -33.21
C ALA A 93 -1.70 3.73 -33.72
N ARG A 94 -2.31 4.54 -32.84
CA ARG A 94 -3.08 5.73 -33.24
C ARG A 94 -2.15 6.92 -33.49
N ALA A 95 -2.32 7.58 -34.64
CA ALA A 95 -1.63 8.83 -34.94
C ALA A 95 -2.10 9.96 -34.02
N GLY A 96 -1.17 10.78 -33.51
CA GLY A 96 -1.47 11.95 -32.67
C GLY A 96 -1.59 11.69 -31.16
N VAL A 97 -1.25 10.48 -30.69
CA VAL A 97 -1.12 10.20 -29.24
C VAL A 97 0.06 10.97 -28.67
N ALA A 98 -0.12 11.52 -27.46
CA ALA A 98 0.94 12.23 -26.76
C ALA A 98 2.19 11.33 -26.62
N VAL A 99 3.37 11.87 -26.91
CA VAL A 99 4.63 11.13 -26.91
C VAL A 99 4.93 10.49 -25.54
N GLN A 100 4.43 11.08 -24.46
CA GLN A 100 4.63 10.58 -23.10
C GLN A 100 3.36 10.67 -22.28
N ASP A 101 3.03 9.58 -21.58
CA ASP A 101 2.02 9.60 -20.53
C ASP A 101 2.49 10.38 -19.29
N ALA A 102 1.52 10.86 -18.52
CA ALA A 102 1.74 11.47 -17.21
C ALA A 102 2.46 10.51 -16.24
N TYR A 103 3.17 11.06 -15.26
CA TYR A 103 4.00 10.27 -14.33
C TYR A 103 3.18 9.27 -13.52
N THR A 104 1.94 9.60 -13.18
CA THR A 104 1.02 8.70 -12.46
C THR A 104 0.72 7.40 -13.23
N VAL A 105 1.05 7.36 -14.52
CA VAL A 105 0.84 6.23 -15.45
C VAL A 105 2.18 5.59 -15.79
N ARG A 106 3.14 6.41 -16.22
CA ARG A 106 4.43 5.96 -16.74
C ARG A 106 5.41 5.55 -15.65
N CYS A 107 5.28 6.14 -14.46
CA CYS A 107 6.22 5.93 -13.36
C CYS A 107 5.71 4.89 -12.34
N VAL A 108 4.68 4.09 -12.67
CA VAL A 108 4.12 3.11 -11.72
C VAL A 108 5.18 2.13 -11.22
N PRO A 109 6.01 1.51 -12.09
CA PRO A 109 7.08 0.63 -11.61
C PRO A 109 8.09 1.32 -10.68
N GLN A 110 8.43 2.57 -10.95
CA GLN A 110 9.43 3.33 -10.20
C GLN A 110 8.91 3.67 -8.79
N VAL A 111 7.66 4.12 -8.69
CA VAL A 111 7.06 4.56 -7.42
C VAL A 111 6.67 3.34 -6.57
N LEU A 112 5.84 2.43 -7.10
CA LEU A 112 5.41 1.26 -6.34
C LEU A 112 6.55 0.25 -6.13
N GLY A 113 7.53 0.21 -7.02
CA GLY A 113 8.75 -0.56 -6.82
C GLY A 113 9.61 -0.05 -5.66
N ALA A 114 9.76 1.26 -5.48
CA ALA A 114 10.46 1.81 -4.32
C ALA A 114 9.75 1.44 -3.00
N VAL A 115 8.42 1.39 -3.01
CA VAL A 115 7.63 0.91 -1.86
C VAL A 115 7.89 -0.57 -1.60
N ARG A 116 7.98 -1.42 -2.64
CA ARG A 116 8.35 -2.84 -2.49
C ARG A 116 9.73 -2.99 -1.83
N ASP A 117 10.71 -2.19 -2.23
CA ASP A 117 12.05 -2.21 -1.63
C ASP A 117 12.01 -1.79 -0.14
N ALA A 118 11.21 -0.77 0.21
CA ALA A 118 11.01 -0.35 1.59
C ALA A 118 10.37 -1.44 2.46
N LEU A 119 9.32 -2.11 1.95
CA LEU A 119 8.65 -3.22 2.63
C LEU A 119 9.56 -4.45 2.76
N ALA A 120 10.38 -4.74 1.74
CA ALA A 120 11.34 -5.83 1.78
C ALA A 120 12.42 -5.61 2.87
N HIS A 121 12.93 -4.37 2.99
CA HIS A 121 13.82 -4.02 4.08
C HIS A 121 13.15 -4.17 5.46
N ALA A 122 11.93 -3.66 5.61
CA ALA A 122 11.18 -3.81 6.85
C ALA A 122 10.91 -5.29 7.20
N ARG A 123 10.59 -6.12 6.20
CA ARG A 123 10.45 -7.57 6.37
C ARG A 123 11.73 -8.19 6.94
N GLN A 124 12.90 -7.83 6.42
CA GLN A 124 14.18 -8.34 6.91
C GLN A 124 14.39 -7.98 8.39
N VAL A 125 14.15 -6.71 8.75
CA VAL A 125 14.30 -6.24 10.13
C VAL A 125 13.33 -6.97 11.05
N VAL A 126 12.04 -7.03 10.70
CA VAL A 126 11.01 -7.71 11.49
C VAL A 126 11.30 -9.21 11.60
N THR A 127 11.76 -9.86 10.54
CA THR A 127 12.12 -11.30 10.57
C THR A 127 13.28 -11.55 11.53
N THR A 128 14.28 -10.66 11.54
CA THR A 128 15.42 -10.77 12.47
C THR A 128 14.92 -10.63 13.91
N GLU A 129 14.11 -9.61 14.18
CA GLU A 129 13.59 -9.31 15.51
C GLU A 129 12.64 -10.41 16.04
N LEU A 130 11.80 -11.00 15.18
CA LEU A 130 10.94 -12.13 15.52
C LEU A 130 11.72 -13.37 16.01
N ASN A 131 12.95 -13.52 15.55
CA ASN A 131 13.83 -14.65 15.89
C ASN A 131 14.91 -14.27 16.92
N ALA A 132 14.81 -13.10 17.55
CA ALA A 132 15.80 -12.59 18.50
C ALA A 132 15.41 -12.87 19.96
N VAL A 133 16.42 -13.04 20.81
CA VAL A 133 16.26 -12.96 22.27
C VAL A 133 16.33 -11.49 22.68
N THR A 134 15.16 -10.90 22.95
CA THR A 134 15.01 -9.46 23.23
C THR A 134 14.89 -9.16 24.72
N ASP A 135 15.13 -10.16 25.57
CA ASP A 135 15.01 -10.03 27.03
C ASP A 135 16.35 -9.65 27.71
N ASN A 136 16.30 -9.19 28.97
CA ASN A 136 17.44 -8.76 29.77
C ASN A 136 17.28 -8.99 31.29
N PRO A 137 18.25 -9.62 31.98
CA PRO A 137 19.50 -10.18 31.45
C PRO A 137 19.29 -11.37 30.52
N THR A 138 20.27 -11.59 29.66
CA THR A 138 20.34 -12.74 28.76
C THR A 138 21.16 -13.84 29.41
N PHE A 139 20.67 -15.08 29.32
CA PHE A 139 21.29 -16.25 29.91
C PHE A 139 22.03 -17.03 28.83
N PHE A 140 23.27 -17.41 29.10
CA PHE A 140 24.13 -18.24 28.26
C PHE A 140 24.51 -19.50 29.04
N PRO A 141 23.63 -20.53 29.08
CA PRO A 141 23.82 -21.69 29.95
C PRO A 141 25.08 -22.50 29.62
N GLU A 142 25.45 -22.58 28.35
CA GLU A 142 26.66 -23.29 27.90
C GLU A 142 27.95 -22.61 28.40
N GLU A 143 27.88 -21.32 28.74
CA GLU A 143 29.00 -20.51 29.21
C GLU A 143 28.91 -20.22 30.72
N ASP A 144 27.88 -20.74 31.42
CA ASP A 144 27.56 -20.42 32.82
C ASP A 144 27.51 -18.90 33.09
N ALA A 145 26.95 -18.14 32.13
CA ALA A 145 26.97 -16.68 32.16
C ALA A 145 25.57 -16.05 32.13
N VAL A 146 25.43 -14.95 32.88
CA VAL A 146 24.25 -14.08 32.91
C VAL A 146 24.70 -12.65 32.61
N LEU A 147 24.29 -12.11 31.46
CA LEU A 147 24.75 -10.82 30.96
C LEU A 147 23.63 -9.78 30.94
N HIS A 148 23.91 -8.60 31.49
CA HIS A 148 23.00 -7.45 31.43
C HIS A 148 23.27 -6.64 30.16
N ALA A 149 22.23 -6.46 29.33
CA ALA A 149 22.32 -5.86 28.00
C ALA A 149 21.05 -5.07 27.63
N GLY A 150 21.01 -4.55 26.41
CA GLY A 150 19.94 -3.68 25.91
C GLY A 150 19.06 -4.28 24.80
N ASN A 151 19.01 -5.61 24.65
CA ASN A 151 18.29 -6.25 23.53
C ASN A 151 16.77 -6.01 23.52
N PHE A 152 16.20 -5.47 24.60
CA PHE A 152 14.79 -5.04 24.66
C PHE A 152 14.54 -3.71 23.93
N HIS A 153 15.59 -3.03 23.46
CA HIS A 153 15.47 -1.71 22.85
C HIS A 153 15.07 -1.81 21.37
N GLY A 154 13.79 -1.55 21.09
CA GLY A 154 13.15 -1.63 19.77
C GLY A 154 13.53 -0.62 18.69
N GLN A 155 14.74 -0.06 18.72
CA GLN A 155 15.17 0.95 17.73
C GLN A 155 15.11 0.43 16.28
N PRO A 156 15.51 -0.83 15.96
CA PRO A 156 15.43 -1.34 14.59
C PRO A 156 14.00 -1.34 14.05
N ILE A 157 13.04 -1.79 14.86
CA ILE A 157 11.61 -1.79 14.49
C ILE A 157 11.10 -0.38 14.30
N ALA A 158 11.44 0.56 15.19
CA ALA A 158 11.01 1.94 15.07
C ALA A 158 11.43 2.59 13.74
N LEU A 159 12.71 2.48 13.38
CA LEU A 159 13.25 3.04 12.13
C LEU A 159 12.67 2.36 10.90
N ALA A 160 12.54 1.02 10.93
CA ALA A 160 11.90 0.28 9.84
C ALA A 160 10.45 0.70 9.63
N MET A 161 9.70 0.91 10.71
CA MET A 161 8.30 1.34 10.64
C MET A 161 8.14 2.79 10.21
N ASP A 162 9.06 3.68 10.58
CA ASP A 162 9.08 5.05 10.04
C ASP A 162 9.31 5.07 8.52
N HIS A 163 10.16 4.17 8.01
CA HIS A 163 10.30 4.00 6.57
C HIS A 163 9.02 3.45 5.91
N VAL A 164 8.39 2.43 6.52
CA VAL A 164 7.10 1.87 6.04
C VAL A 164 5.99 2.92 6.03
N LYS A 165 5.93 3.79 7.04
CA LYS A 165 4.94 4.87 7.11
C LYS A 165 5.01 5.78 5.88
N VAL A 166 6.22 6.25 5.54
CA VAL A 166 6.44 7.08 4.34
C VAL A 166 6.05 6.31 3.08
N ALA A 167 6.43 5.03 2.98
CA ALA A 167 6.12 4.19 1.83
C ALA A 167 4.60 3.98 1.63
N LEU A 168 3.84 3.74 2.71
CA LEU A 168 2.38 3.59 2.67
C LEU A 168 1.68 4.90 2.29
N ALA A 169 2.18 6.04 2.81
CA ALA A 169 1.67 7.36 2.42
C ALA A 169 1.88 7.63 0.92
N GLU A 170 3.02 7.21 0.36
CA GLU A 170 3.33 7.33 -1.06
C GLU A 170 2.37 6.49 -1.94
N VAL A 171 2.02 5.26 -1.52
CA VAL A 171 1.01 4.45 -2.23
C VAL A 171 -0.33 5.19 -2.33
N ALA A 172 -0.80 5.74 -1.19
CA ALA A 172 -2.05 6.47 -1.14
C ALA A 172 -2.02 7.73 -2.03
N LEU A 173 -0.96 8.54 -1.92
CA LEU A 173 -0.77 9.74 -2.75
C LEU A 173 -0.78 9.37 -4.25
N PHE A 174 -0.01 8.36 -4.63
CA PHE A 174 0.16 7.97 -6.02
C PHE A 174 -1.14 7.39 -6.62
N SER A 175 -1.89 6.63 -5.83
CA SER A 175 -3.23 6.14 -6.17
C SER A 175 -4.24 7.27 -6.33
N GLU A 176 -4.26 8.22 -5.40
CA GLU A 176 -5.17 9.36 -5.46
C GLU A 176 -4.86 10.27 -6.65
N ARG A 177 -3.58 10.49 -7.01
CA ARG A 177 -3.24 11.25 -8.22
C ARG A 177 -3.68 10.54 -9.51
N ARG A 178 -3.68 9.20 -9.57
CA ARG A 178 -4.28 8.45 -10.70
C ARG A 178 -5.80 8.57 -10.72
N LEU A 179 -6.45 8.48 -9.55
CA LEU A 179 -7.89 8.72 -9.41
C LEU A 179 -8.24 10.11 -9.95
N ALA A 180 -7.56 11.17 -9.50
CA ALA A 180 -7.80 12.54 -9.94
C ALA A 180 -7.70 12.69 -11.46
N ARG A 181 -6.69 12.06 -12.08
CA ARG A 181 -6.54 12.01 -13.54
C ARG A 181 -7.74 11.36 -14.23
N LEU A 182 -8.27 10.28 -13.67
CA LEU A 182 -9.40 9.55 -14.27
C LEU A 182 -10.71 10.34 -14.19
N LEU A 183 -10.88 11.15 -13.14
CA LEU A 183 -12.09 11.93 -12.92
C LEU A 183 -12.13 13.27 -13.67
N ASP A 184 -10.97 13.75 -14.15
CA ASP A 184 -10.82 15.03 -14.84
C ASP A 184 -10.90 14.88 -16.39
N PRO A 185 -11.92 15.45 -17.06
CA PRO A 185 -12.02 15.45 -18.52
C PRO A 185 -10.80 16.01 -19.25
N ALA A 186 -10.04 16.91 -18.62
CA ALA A 186 -8.82 17.46 -19.22
C ALA A 186 -7.68 16.44 -19.30
N ALA A 187 -7.75 15.35 -18.53
CA ALA A 187 -6.64 14.39 -18.36
C ALA A 187 -7.02 12.91 -18.56
N ASN A 188 -8.33 12.59 -18.63
CA ASN A 188 -8.86 11.23 -18.62
C ASN A 188 -9.10 10.60 -20.01
N GLY A 189 -8.58 11.21 -21.08
CA GLY A 189 -8.63 10.61 -22.43
C GLY A 189 -10.03 10.54 -23.05
N GLY A 190 -10.94 11.44 -22.69
CA GLY A 190 -12.29 11.54 -23.27
C GLY A 190 -13.37 10.80 -22.50
N LEU A 191 -13.07 10.33 -21.28
CA LEU A 191 -14.07 9.84 -20.35
C LEU A 191 -14.94 11.01 -19.83
N PRO A 192 -16.21 10.77 -19.50
CA PRO A 192 -17.07 11.80 -18.93
C PRO A 192 -16.55 12.30 -17.56
N PRO A 193 -16.82 13.56 -17.19
CA PRO A 193 -16.42 14.12 -15.90
C PRO A 193 -16.92 13.25 -14.75
N PHE A 194 -16.04 12.98 -13.78
CA PHE A 194 -16.31 12.16 -12.60
C PHE A 194 -16.91 10.78 -12.90
N LEU A 195 -16.70 10.28 -14.13
CA LEU A 195 -17.24 9.02 -14.67
C LEU A 195 -18.78 8.95 -14.67
N ILE A 196 -19.43 10.10 -14.82
CA ILE A 196 -20.91 10.19 -14.88
C ILE A 196 -21.40 9.64 -16.23
N ARG A 197 -22.23 8.60 -16.20
CA ARG A 197 -22.74 7.93 -17.42
C ARG A 197 -23.84 8.71 -18.12
N ALA A 198 -24.69 9.41 -17.37
CA ALA A 198 -25.84 10.17 -17.85
C ALA A 198 -26.14 11.32 -16.88
N ASP A 199 -26.81 12.36 -17.36
CA ASP A 199 -27.29 13.50 -16.56
C ASP A 199 -26.19 14.25 -15.79
N ALA A 200 -25.05 14.48 -16.45
CA ALA A 200 -23.97 15.31 -15.90
C ALA A 200 -24.49 16.71 -15.55
N GLY A 201 -24.17 17.18 -14.33
CA GLY A 201 -24.70 18.43 -13.76
C GLY A 201 -25.91 18.24 -12.84
N VAL A 202 -26.61 17.11 -12.96
CA VAL A 202 -27.60 16.65 -11.96
C VAL A 202 -26.99 15.62 -11.03
N ARG A 203 -26.18 14.72 -11.59
CA ARG A 203 -25.47 13.67 -10.85
C ARG A 203 -24.04 14.07 -10.53
N SER A 204 -23.51 13.52 -9.45
CA SER A 204 -22.17 13.77 -8.93
C SER A 204 -21.17 12.66 -9.28
N GLY A 205 -21.64 11.45 -9.60
CA GLY A 205 -20.76 10.33 -9.92
C GLY A 205 -19.76 10.06 -8.80
N LEU A 206 -18.46 10.01 -9.13
CA LEU A 206 -17.40 9.75 -8.15
C LEU A 206 -16.78 11.00 -7.52
N MET A 207 -17.32 12.21 -7.79
CA MET A 207 -16.79 13.47 -7.27
C MET A 207 -16.57 13.44 -5.75
N GLY A 208 -17.54 12.92 -4.98
CA GLY A 208 -17.46 12.84 -3.53
C GLY A 208 -16.31 11.97 -3.00
N LEU A 209 -15.99 10.87 -3.71
CA LEU A 209 -14.89 9.99 -3.30
C LEU A 209 -13.52 10.63 -3.52
N GLN A 210 -13.39 11.55 -4.49
CA GLN A 210 -12.15 12.30 -4.67
C GLN A 210 -11.84 13.17 -3.45
N TYR A 211 -12.85 13.77 -2.82
CA TYR A 211 -12.69 14.54 -1.58
C TYR A 211 -12.17 13.66 -0.45
N CYS A 212 -12.75 12.47 -0.29
CA CYS A 212 -12.30 11.49 0.70
C CYS A 212 -10.84 11.09 0.48
N ALA A 213 -10.46 10.76 -0.76
CA ALA A 213 -9.09 10.37 -1.09
C ALA A 213 -8.10 11.52 -0.86
N SER A 214 -8.41 12.73 -1.36
CA SER A 214 -7.57 13.92 -1.21
C SER A 214 -7.36 14.31 0.25
N SER A 215 -8.43 14.30 1.05
CA SER A 215 -8.36 14.59 2.49
C SER A 215 -7.52 13.54 3.22
N THR A 216 -7.65 12.26 2.84
CA THR A 216 -6.89 11.17 3.45
C THR A 216 -5.39 11.31 3.16
N VAL A 217 -5.03 11.65 1.92
CA VAL A 217 -3.63 11.89 1.54
C VAL A 217 -3.02 13.08 2.30
N ALA A 218 -3.78 14.15 2.49
CA ALA A 218 -3.33 15.28 3.29
C ALA A 218 -3.07 14.91 4.76
N ASP A 219 -3.96 14.11 5.38
CA ASP A 219 -3.77 13.60 6.74
C ASP A 219 -2.57 12.64 6.83
N ASN A 220 -2.40 11.76 5.83
CA ASN A 220 -1.29 10.82 5.75
C ASN A 220 0.08 11.51 5.75
N ALA A 221 0.21 12.67 5.09
CA ALA A 221 1.47 13.42 5.05
C ALA A 221 1.95 13.84 6.45
N VAL A 222 1.02 14.20 7.34
CA VAL A 222 1.33 14.53 8.74
C VAL A 222 1.58 13.26 9.56
N LEU A 223 0.71 12.25 9.39
CA LEU A 223 0.80 10.99 10.11
C LEU A 223 2.08 10.19 9.81
N ALA A 224 2.68 10.40 8.64
CA ALA A 224 3.93 9.77 8.22
C ALA A 224 5.19 10.33 8.92
N HIS A 225 5.08 11.41 9.70
CA HIS A 225 6.22 11.99 10.42
C HIS A 225 6.90 10.95 11.33
N PRO A 226 8.24 10.79 11.31
CA PRO A 226 8.95 9.75 12.07
C PRO A 226 8.64 9.76 13.56
N ALA A 227 8.17 8.63 14.10
CA ALA A 227 7.86 8.49 15.52
C ALA A 227 9.14 8.24 16.35
N SER A 228 10.18 7.66 15.75
CA SER A 228 11.45 7.38 16.41
C SER A 228 12.18 8.64 16.88
N LEU A 229 11.78 9.82 16.40
CA LEU A 229 12.32 11.12 16.83
C LEU A 229 11.68 11.63 18.13
N GLY A 230 10.62 10.97 18.62
CA GLY A 230 9.81 11.41 19.75
C GLY A 230 10.24 10.88 21.12
N SER A 231 11.50 10.46 21.30
CA SER A 231 11.99 9.92 22.58
C SER A 231 11.92 10.97 23.70
N VAL A 232 11.41 10.55 24.86
CA VAL A 232 11.34 11.35 26.09
C VAL A 232 11.76 10.47 27.27
N PRO A 233 12.63 10.94 28.18
CA PRO A 233 13.17 10.13 29.26
C PRO A 233 12.08 9.70 30.26
N THR A 234 12.18 8.47 30.75
CA THR A 234 11.32 7.90 31.80
C THR A 234 12.15 7.28 32.92
N ASN A 235 11.47 6.87 34.00
CA ASN A 235 12.09 6.21 35.16
C ASN A 235 13.28 7.00 35.74
N ALA A 236 13.07 8.29 36.04
CA ALA A 236 14.10 9.19 36.57
C ALA A 236 15.40 9.22 35.74
N ASN A 237 15.29 9.20 34.40
CA ASN A 237 16.39 9.13 33.43
C ASN A 237 17.16 7.80 33.40
N ASN A 238 16.66 6.73 34.05
CA ASN A 238 17.21 5.39 33.81
C ASN A 238 16.83 4.86 32.42
N GLN A 239 15.72 5.32 31.87
CA GLN A 239 15.33 5.10 30.48
C GLN A 239 15.38 6.45 29.77
N ASP A 240 16.59 6.93 29.50
CA ASP A 240 16.86 8.28 28.99
C ASP A 240 16.61 8.43 27.49
N VAL A 241 16.79 7.35 26.71
CA VAL A 241 16.44 7.25 25.29
C VAL A 241 15.63 5.98 25.03
N VAL A 242 14.54 6.09 24.27
CA VAL A 242 13.64 4.97 23.92
C VAL A 242 13.30 4.96 22.44
N GLY A 243 13.05 3.77 21.88
CA GLY A 243 12.89 3.61 20.43
C GLY A 243 11.58 4.12 19.83
N MET A 244 10.50 4.23 20.61
CA MET A 244 9.15 4.60 20.13
C MET A 244 8.53 3.64 19.09
N GLY A 245 9.00 2.39 19.01
CA GLY A 245 8.59 1.41 17.99
C GLY A 245 7.08 1.13 17.98
N THR A 246 6.47 0.91 19.14
CA THR A 246 5.02 0.71 19.26
C THR A 246 4.20 1.89 18.71
N VAL A 247 4.70 3.14 18.84
CA VAL A 247 4.04 4.33 18.28
C VAL A 247 4.19 4.34 16.76
N ALA A 248 5.38 4.04 16.24
CA ALA A 248 5.63 3.93 14.81
C ALA A 248 4.72 2.88 14.17
N VAL A 249 4.60 1.69 14.77
CA VAL A 249 3.73 0.60 14.29
C VAL A 249 2.26 1.01 14.30
N ARG A 250 1.78 1.64 15.38
CA ARG A 250 0.39 2.11 15.47
C ARG A 250 0.06 3.11 14.36
N GLN A 251 0.97 4.03 14.05
CA GLN A 251 0.81 4.99 12.98
C GLN A 251 0.88 4.33 11.60
N ALA A 252 1.81 3.38 11.39
CA ALA A 252 1.92 2.59 10.17
C ALA A 252 0.62 1.83 9.86
N ARG A 253 0.00 1.20 10.86
CA ARG A 253 -1.29 0.52 10.72
C ARG A 253 -2.41 1.46 10.27
N ARG A 254 -2.46 2.68 10.82
CA ARG A 254 -3.45 3.68 10.41
C ARG A 254 -3.20 4.18 8.98
N LEU A 255 -1.93 4.37 8.59
CA LEU A 255 -1.57 4.70 7.20
C LEU A 255 -1.92 3.56 6.25
N LEU A 256 -1.75 2.31 6.67
CA LEU A 256 -2.15 1.13 5.90
C LEU A 256 -3.67 1.15 5.67
N ASP A 257 -4.48 1.31 6.72
CA ASP A 257 -5.95 1.37 6.61
C ASP A 257 -6.41 2.52 5.70
N ASN A 258 -5.76 3.68 5.79
CA ASN A 258 -5.99 4.82 4.91
C ASN A 258 -5.64 4.48 3.46
N GLY A 259 -4.48 3.88 3.22
CA GLY A 259 -4.04 3.42 1.91
C GLY A 259 -5.00 2.41 1.28
N ARG A 260 -5.50 1.45 2.08
CA ARG A 260 -6.49 0.45 1.61
C ARG A 260 -7.75 1.12 1.07
N ARG A 261 -8.27 2.15 1.77
CA ARG A 261 -9.44 2.91 1.32
C ARG A 261 -9.18 3.73 0.06
N VAL A 262 -8.02 4.37 -0.04
CA VAL A 262 -7.67 5.17 -1.23
C VAL A 262 -7.52 4.26 -2.46
N VAL A 263 -6.82 3.13 -2.33
CA VAL A 263 -6.70 2.15 -3.42
C VAL A 263 -8.04 1.54 -3.79
N ALA A 264 -8.92 1.27 -2.81
CA ALA A 264 -10.27 0.80 -3.07
C ALA A 264 -11.11 1.81 -3.87
N ILE A 265 -10.97 3.12 -3.59
CA ILE A 265 -11.60 4.18 -4.38
C ILE A 265 -11.05 4.17 -5.81
N GLU A 266 -9.73 4.02 -6.00
CA GLU A 266 -9.12 3.91 -7.32
C GLU A 266 -9.63 2.69 -8.09
N LEU A 267 -9.70 1.51 -7.46
CA LEU A 267 -10.25 0.29 -8.07
C LEU A 267 -11.69 0.49 -8.53
N LEU A 268 -12.54 1.10 -7.70
CA LEU A 268 -13.91 1.41 -8.07
C LEU A 268 -13.96 2.33 -9.30
N ALA A 269 -13.17 3.41 -9.28
CA ALA A 269 -13.11 4.35 -10.40
C ALA A 269 -12.59 3.69 -11.68
N ALA A 270 -11.56 2.84 -11.57
CA ALA A 270 -11.01 2.10 -12.69
C ALA A 270 -12.06 1.16 -13.30
N ALA A 271 -12.86 0.46 -12.48
CA ALA A 271 -13.95 -0.38 -12.97
C ALA A 271 -15.07 0.42 -13.65
N GLU A 272 -15.44 1.59 -13.12
CA GLU A 272 -16.40 2.50 -13.78
C GLU A 272 -15.86 2.97 -15.13
N ALA A 273 -14.58 3.31 -15.22
CA ALA A 273 -13.95 3.71 -16.47
C ALA A 273 -13.93 2.57 -17.48
N ILE A 274 -13.60 1.34 -17.06
CA ILE A 274 -13.64 0.15 -17.91
C ILE A 274 -15.04 -0.11 -18.48
N ASP A 275 -16.10 0.07 -17.69
CA ASP A 275 -17.46 -0.10 -18.20
C ASP A 275 -17.82 0.91 -19.30
N LEU A 276 -17.28 2.13 -19.23
CA LEU A 276 -17.52 3.19 -20.20
C LEU A 276 -16.78 2.93 -21.52
N VAL A 277 -15.58 2.36 -21.44
CA VAL A 277 -14.73 2.15 -22.61
C VAL A 277 -14.87 0.73 -23.20
N GLY A 278 -15.46 -0.19 -22.46
CA GLY A 278 -15.77 -1.56 -22.88
C GLY A 278 -14.75 -2.60 -22.38
N ARG A 279 -15.30 -3.70 -21.84
CA ARG A 279 -14.58 -4.81 -21.16
C ARG A 279 -13.99 -5.88 -22.07
N GLU A 280 -14.43 -5.97 -23.32
CA GLU A 280 -14.10 -7.10 -24.22
C GLU A 280 -12.63 -7.08 -24.69
N THR A 281 -11.93 -5.97 -24.46
CA THR A 281 -10.55 -5.74 -24.90
C THR A 281 -9.52 -5.75 -23.77
N LEU A 282 -9.95 -6.04 -22.53
CA LEU A 282 -9.06 -6.21 -21.38
C LEU A 282 -8.11 -7.39 -21.57
N ALA A 283 -6.91 -7.27 -21.02
CA ALA A 283 -6.04 -8.41 -20.76
C ALA A 283 -6.66 -9.38 -19.75
N ALA A 284 -6.16 -10.62 -19.70
CA ALA A 284 -6.71 -11.65 -18.81
C ALA A 284 -6.56 -11.27 -17.31
N GLY A 285 -5.42 -10.70 -16.92
CA GLY A 285 -5.16 -10.32 -15.53
C GLY A 285 -6.04 -9.16 -15.06
N THR A 286 -6.11 -8.08 -15.84
CA THR A 286 -7.00 -6.96 -15.56
C THR A 286 -8.48 -7.35 -15.66
N ARG A 287 -8.87 -8.25 -16.56
CA ARG A 287 -10.22 -8.82 -16.59
C ARG A 287 -10.56 -9.53 -15.28
N ALA A 288 -9.65 -10.33 -14.74
CA ALA A 288 -9.85 -11.00 -13.45
C ALA A 288 -10.02 -9.99 -12.30
N ALA A 289 -9.20 -8.93 -12.27
CA ALA A 289 -9.34 -7.85 -11.30
C ALA A 289 -10.68 -7.11 -11.44
N TYR A 290 -11.06 -6.73 -12.65
CA TYR A 290 -12.36 -6.11 -12.95
C TYR A 290 -13.54 -6.99 -12.49
N ASP A 291 -13.52 -8.29 -12.82
CA ASP A 291 -14.58 -9.22 -12.44
C ASP A 291 -14.63 -9.39 -10.91
N ALA A 292 -13.49 -9.34 -10.21
CA ALA A 292 -13.44 -9.35 -8.75
C ALA A 292 -14.09 -8.10 -8.13
N ILE A 293 -13.81 -6.91 -8.67
CA ILE A 293 -14.45 -5.66 -8.25
C ILE A 293 -15.97 -5.76 -8.45
N ARG A 294 -16.41 -6.21 -9.64
CA ARG A 294 -17.84 -6.29 -10.00
C ARG A 294 -18.63 -7.36 -9.26
N ARG A 295 -17.96 -8.38 -8.71
CA ARG A 295 -18.59 -9.32 -7.75
C ARG A 295 -18.91 -8.67 -6.40
N LEU A 296 -18.16 -7.64 -6.01
CA LEU A 296 -18.31 -6.97 -4.70
C LEU A 296 -19.16 -5.70 -4.77
N VAL A 297 -19.04 -4.97 -5.89
CA VAL A 297 -19.65 -3.65 -6.06
C VAL A 297 -20.32 -3.52 -7.44
N PRO A 298 -21.64 -3.25 -7.49
CA PRO A 298 -22.34 -3.04 -8.75
C PRO A 298 -21.96 -1.71 -9.41
N PRO A 299 -22.09 -1.58 -10.75
CA PRO A 299 -21.87 -0.33 -11.47
C PRO A 299 -22.63 0.85 -10.87
N LEU A 300 -22.01 2.04 -10.91
CA LEU A 300 -22.67 3.27 -10.49
C LEU A 300 -23.55 3.78 -11.63
N LEU A 301 -24.80 3.33 -11.65
CA LEU A 301 -25.80 3.75 -12.63
C LEU A 301 -26.55 5.01 -12.21
N GLU A 302 -26.67 5.27 -10.91
CA GLU A 302 -27.32 6.43 -10.29
C GLU A 302 -26.57 6.80 -8.99
N ASP A 303 -26.62 8.06 -8.58
CA ASP A 303 -25.94 8.51 -7.36
C ASP A 303 -26.47 7.75 -6.14
N ARG A 304 -25.54 7.22 -5.33
CA ARG A 304 -25.83 6.53 -4.07
C ARG A 304 -24.67 6.69 -3.09
N PRO A 305 -24.88 6.48 -1.78
CA PRO A 305 -23.77 6.43 -0.83
C PRO A 305 -22.76 5.32 -1.19
N LEU A 306 -21.50 5.70 -1.40
CA LEU A 306 -20.43 4.79 -1.86
C LEU A 306 -19.56 4.24 -0.74
N GLY A 307 -19.70 4.74 0.50
CA GLY A 307 -18.83 4.35 1.61
C GLY A 307 -18.79 2.84 1.87
N ARG A 308 -19.95 2.15 1.80
CA ARG A 308 -20.00 0.69 1.96
C ARG A 308 -19.34 -0.07 0.83
N ASP A 309 -19.31 0.48 -0.38
CA ASP A 309 -18.62 -0.15 -1.50
C ASP A 309 -17.12 -0.05 -1.33
N VAL A 310 -16.65 1.12 -0.89
CA VAL A 310 -15.23 1.36 -0.60
C VAL A 310 -14.74 0.41 0.50
N GLU A 311 -15.48 0.28 1.61
CA GLU A 311 -15.06 -0.65 2.68
C GLU A 311 -15.06 -2.11 2.21
N ARG A 312 -16.06 -2.56 1.42
CA ARG A 312 -16.05 -3.93 0.85
C ARG A 312 -14.82 -4.21 0.00
N LEU A 313 -14.40 -3.24 -0.82
CA LEU A 313 -13.19 -3.37 -1.64
C LEU A 313 -11.93 -3.29 -0.77
N ALA A 314 -11.88 -2.39 0.22
CA ALA A 314 -10.75 -2.25 1.13
C ALA A 314 -10.52 -3.51 1.98
N ASP A 315 -11.58 -4.20 2.39
CA ASP A 315 -11.49 -5.48 3.11
C ASP A 315 -11.00 -6.61 2.20
N ALA A 316 -11.34 -6.56 0.91
CA ALA A 316 -11.06 -7.61 -0.06
C ALA A 316 -9.74 -7.42 -0.85
N LEU A 317 -8.87 -6.47 -0.49
CA LEU A 317 -7.68 -6.17 -1.33
C LEU A 317 -6.74 -7.36 -1.57
N GLY A 318 -6.69 -8.32 -0.64
CA GLY A 318 -5.90 -9.55 -0.81
C GLY A 318 -6.27 -10.37 -2.05
N VAL A 319 -7.49 -10.21 -2.61
CA VAL A 319 -7.90 -10.91 -3.84
C VAL A 319 -7.20 -10.37 -5.10
N PHE A 320 -6.54 -9.21 -5.02
CA PHE A 320 -5.77 -8.61 -6.12
C PHE A 320 -4.26 -8.88 -6.00
N ALA A 321 -3.83 -9.61 -4.96
CA ALA A 321 -2.44 -9.95 -4.73
C ALA A 321 -1.99 -11.27 -5.40
N SER A 322 -2.91 -11.98 -6.06
CA SER A 322 -2.72 -13.30 -6.69
C SER A 322 -2.46 -13.24 -8.19
#